data_AF-A0A7X0J325-F1
#
_entry.id   AF-A0A7X0J325-F1
#
_cell.length_a   1.000
_cell.length_b   1.000
_cell.length_c   1.000
_cell.angle_alpha   90.00
_cell.angle_beta   90.00
_cell.angle_gamma   90.00
#
_symmetry.space_group_name_H-M   'P 1'
#
loop_
_entity.id
_entity.type
_entity.pdbx_description
1 polymer ?
#
loop_
_entity_poly.entity_id
_entity_poly.type
_entity_poly.pdbx_seq_one_letter_code
_entity_poly.pdbx_strand_id
1 'polypeptide(L)'
;MQKKTTFLFILLISSALFSQAQPQARKTKRAVEKGEEKAAKRIMHTVFTLQPEDPAFQADTSFKTFMIETITSRLNGVYSHKIAPEDLVPGNGEILLHLYGKVNVDSVKARLNLRTNIRFLSGYPDALGMIAELKAKGAEKWLTFPPEEITHFTYLGSMKNKDTLEVRKIIQQISLPKNLHWYMMKRWDDLYELYLLDNEKPIINSEEIVNAVLKYDPTTNRPVASLILNESGRVKLAAYTKAHTGEMMAIVANKELILAAIIYGEISQGNMMIANGATANEMKELTDKIGYPFPVALKVTNVKVE
;
A
#
# COMPACT_ATOMS: atom_id res chain seq x y z
N MET A 1 -4.37 1.88 50.92
CA MET A 1 -2.97 1.54 51.24
C MET A 1 -2.12 1.69 49.98
N GLN A 2 -1.10 2.56 50.09
CA GLN A 2 0.18 2.61 49.38
C GLN A 2 0.28 2.59 47.84
N LYS A 3 0.76 3.75 47.35
CA LYS A 3 1.51 4.00 46.11
C LYS A 3 2.77 3.11 45.99
N LYS A 4 3.11 2.73 44.76
CA LYS A 4 4.48 2.54 44.21
C LYS A 4 4.35 2.89 42.71
N THR A 5 4.90 3.94 42.09
CA THR A 5 6.25 4.53 42.07
C THR A 5 7.35 3.49 41.91
N THR A 6 8.17 3.65 40.85
CA THR A 6 9.54 3.11 40.59
C THR A 6 9.60 2.45 39.20
N PHE A 7 10.57 2.66 38.29
CA PHE A 7 11.64 3.66 38.09
C PHE A 7 12.13 3.46 36.64
N LEU A 8 12.68 4.52 36.06
CA LEU A 8 13.49 4.55 34.84
C LEU A 8 14.74 3.67 34.98
N PHE A 9 15.12 2.92 33.93
CA PHE A 9 16.48 2.36 33.80
C PHE A 9 17.03 2.59 32.38
N ILE A 10 18.07 3.42 32.32
CA ILE A 10 19.00 3.57 31.20
C ILE A 10 20.16 2.61 31.46
N LEU A 11 20.62 1.88 30.44
CA LEU A 11 21.91 1.19 30.50
C LEU A 11 22.73 1.47 29.23
N LEU A 12 23.84 2.18 29.43
CA LEU A 12 24.98 2.35 28.51
C LEU A 12 26.16 1.63 29.18
N ILE A 13 26.84 0.71 28.50
CA ILE A 13 28.19 0.28 28.90
C ILE A 13 29.09 0.11 27.67
N SER A 14 30.25 0.73 27.81
CA SER A 14 31.38 0.87 26.88
C SER A 14 32.42 -0.25 27.07
N SER A 15 33.24 -0.41 26.03
CA SER A 15 34.49 -1.16 25.85
C SER A 15 35.41 -1.38 27.08
N ALA A 16 36.09 -2.53 27.14
CA ALA A 16 37.54 -2.67 26.86
C ALA A 16 38.25 -3.86 27.57
N LEU A 17 39.13 -4.53 26.79
CA LEU A 17 40.48 -5.04 27.10
C LEU A 17 40.74 -6.14 28.16
N PHE A 18 41.30 -7.27 27.70
CA PHE A 18 42.62 -7.87 28.08
C PHE A 18 42.79 -9.19 27.28
N SER A 19 43.68 -9.32 26.29
CA SER A 19 45.13 -9.56 26.35
C SER A 19 45.57 -10.73 27.22
N GLN A 20 45.98 -11.85 26.61
CA GLN A 20 47.36 -12.35 26.66
C GLN A 20 47.55 -13.55 25.73
N ALA A 21 48.77 -13.69 25.25
CA ALA A 21 49.17 -14.49 24.09
C ALA A 21 50.11 -15.65 24.48
N GLN A 22 50.06 -16.69 23.64
CA GLN A 22 51.18 -17.53 23.16
C GLN A 22 51.79 -18.63 24.08
N PRO A 23 52.52 -19.65 23.55
CA PRO A 23 52.69 -20.11 22.14
C PRO A 23 52.90 -21.65 21.88
N GLN A 24 52.97 -21.95 20.57
CA GLN A 24 53.70 -23.02 19.83
C GLN A 24 53.13 -24.46 19.74
N ALA A 25 52.89 -24.89 18.49
CA ALA A 25 53.68 -25.97 17.88
C ALA A 25 53.56 -25.98 16.34
N ARG A 26 54.72 -26.09 15.68
CA ARG A 26 54.96 -26.20 14.23
C ARG A 26 54.59 -27.58 13.68
N LYS A 27 54.49 -27.63 12.33
CA LYS A 27 54.40 -28.76 11.39
C LYS A 27 52.92 -29.06 11.07
N THR A 28 52.43 -28.93 9.83
CA THR A 28 52.99 -29.49 8.60
C THR A 28 52.47 -28.69 7.39
N LYS A 29 53.39 -28.13 6.61
CA LYS A 29 53.14 -27.53 5.28
C LYS A 29 53.56 -28.58 4.26
N ARG A 30 52.73 -28.84 3.25
CA ARG A 30 52.84 -29.83 2.13
C ARG A 30 51.93 -31.06 2.27
N ALA A 31 50.63 -30.88 2.01
CA ALA A 31 49.74 -31.94 1.46
C ALA A 31 48.33 -31.43 1.05
N VAL A 32 48.08 -30.13 0.87
CA VAL A 32 46.71 -29.60 0.60
C VAL A 32 46.61 -28.80 -0.71
N GLU A 33 47.64 -28.84 -1.56
CA GLU A 33 47.65 -28.06 -2.82
C GLU A 33 47.11 -28.81 -4.05
N LYS A 34 46.44 -29.96 -3.89
CA LYS A 34 45.89 -30.71 -5.04
C LYS A 34 44.51 -31.36 -4.81
N GLY A 35 43.68 -30.79 -3.93
CA GLY A 35 42.36 -31.36 -3.63
C GLY A 35 41.22 -30.37 -3.32
N GLU A 36 41.47 -29.06 -3.33
CA GLU A 36 40.41 -28.05 -3.23
C GLU A 36 40.17 -27.36 -4.58
N GLU A 37 39.92 -28.16 -5.62
CA GLU A 37 38.97 -27.73 -6.66
C GLU A 37 37.57 -27.85 -6.05
N LYS A 38 37.29 -27.00 -5.06
CA LYS A 38 35.93 -26.73 -4.58
C LYS A 38 35.19 -26.25 -5.81
N ALA A 39 34.27 -27.07 -6.30
CA ALA A 39 33.21 -26.63 -7.19
C ALA A 39 32.59 -25.37 -6.56
N ALA A 40 32.99 -24.20 -7.04
CA ALA A 40 32.39 -22.94 -6.67
C ALA A 40 30.94 -23.07 -7.14
N LYS A 41 30.06 -23.42 -6.20
CA LYS A 41 28.62 -23.54 -6.42
C LYS A 41 28.21 -22.24 -7.06
N ARG A 42 27.97 -22.22 -8.38
CA ARG A 42 27.56 -21.02 -9.12
C ARG A 42 26.39 -20.44 -8.36
N ILE A 43 26.61 -19.31 -7.71
CA ILE A 43 25.55 -18.57 -7.05
C ILE A 43 24.73 -18.02 -8.20
N MET A 44 23.53 -18.58 -8.42
CA MET A 44 22.65 -18.06 -9.46
C MET A 44 22.43 -16.57 -9.21
N HIS A 45 22.56 -15.79 -10.27
CA HIS A 45 22.50 -14.34 -10.21
C HIS A 45 21.40 -13.88 -11.15
N THR A 46 20.44 -13.12 -10.65
CA THR A 46 19.33 -12.61 -11.45
C THR A 46 19.35 -11.09 -11.42
N VAL A 47 19.33 -10.46 -12.60
CA VAL A 47 19.32 -9.01 -12.76
C VAL A 47 17.97 -8.58 -13.32
N PHE A 48 17.28 -7.70 -12.60
CA PHE A 48 16.05 -7.05 -13.06
C PHE A 48 16.38 -5.64 -13.53
N THR A 49 15.97 -5.31 -14.75
CA THR A 49 16.07 -3.94 -15.26
C THR A 49 14.77 -3.21 -14.97
N LEU A 50 14.85 -2.13 -14.20
CA LEU A 50 13.74 -1.29 -13.78
C LEU A 50 13.81 0.06 -14.48
N GLN A 51 12.79 0.39 -15.26
CA GLN A 51 12.68 1.67 -15.95
C GLN A 51 11.79 2.62 -15.15
N PRO A 52 12.31 3.77 -14.68
CA PRO A 52 11.49 4.89 -14.22
C PRO A 52 10.64 5.44 -15.36
N GLU A 53 9.36 5.70 -15.09
CA GLU A 53 8.44 6.30 -16.06
C GLU A 53 8.60 7.81 -16.19
N ASP A 54 9.15 8.48 -15.19
CA ASP A 54 9.61 9.87 -15.34
C ASP A 54 11.07 9.88 -15.82
N PRO A 55 11.33 10.24 -17.10
CA PRO A 55 12.68 10.29 -17.64
C PRO A 55 13.51 11.48 -17.12
N ALA A 56 12.89 12.48 -16.49
CA ALA A 56 13.60 13.60 -15.86
C ALA A 56 14.18 13.23 -14.48
N PHE A 57 13.93 12.00 -14.03
CA PHE A 57 14.28 11.53 -12.70
C PHE A 57 15.80 11.37 -12.49
N GLN A 58 16.33 11.86 -11.35
CA GLN A 58 17.73 11.71 -10.95
C GLN A 58 17.89 10.82 -9.70
N ALA A 59 18.67 9.73 -9.83
CA ALA A 59 18.93 8.80 -8.75
C ALA A 59 20.02 9.30 -7.78
N ASP A 60 19.64 10.14 -6.82
CA ASP A 60 20.53 10.58 -5.74
C ASP A 60 20.65 9.57 -4.57
N THR A 61 21.42 9.91 -3.53
CA THR A 61 21.62 9.05 -2.35
C THR A 61 20.35 8.85 -1.51
N SER A 62 19.50 9.88 -1.41
CA SER A 62 18.23 9.83 -0.67
C SER A 62 17.26 8.88 -1.37
N PHE A 63 17.21 8.96 -2.71
CA PHE A 63 16.47 8.06 -3.57
C PHE A 63 16.92 6.62 -3.40
N LYS A 64 18.24 6.35 -3.45
CA LYS A 64 18.74 4.97 -3.28
C LYS A 64 18.29 4.36 -1.96
N THR A 65 18.38 5.12 -0.87
CA THR A 65 17.92 4.67 0.45
C THR A 65 16.43 4.33 0.42
N PHE A 66 15.60 5.24 -0.09
CA PHE A 66 14.15 5.04 -0.19
C PHE A 66 13.78 3.88 -1.13
N MET A 67 14.50 3.73 -2.24
CA MET A 67 14.36 2.63 -3.19
C MET A 67 14.69 1.27 -2.58
N ILE A 68 15.76 1.19 -1.80
CA ILE A 68 16.13 -0.05 -1.09
C ILE A 68 15.04 -0.44 -0.11
N GLU A 69 14.56 0.49 0.71
CA GLU A 69 13.46 0.24 1.65
C GLU A 69 12.21 -0.23 0.89
N THR A 70 11.91 0.42 -0.23
CA THR A 70 10.77 0.11 -1.10
C THR A 70 10.83 -1.29 -1.68
N ILE A 71 11.95 -1.63 -2.32
CA ILE A 71 12.14 -2.94 -2.94
C ILE A 71 12.22 -4.02 -1.87
N THR A 72 12.93 -3.77 -0.76
CA THR A 72 13.03 -4.73 0.36
C THR A 72 11.64 -5.10 0.88
N SER A 73 10.78 -4.11 1.11
CA SER A 73 9.44 -4.39 1.59
C SER A 73 8.55 -5.07 0.53
N ARG A 74 8.61 -4.61 -0.74
CA ARG A 74 7.86 -5.25 -1.84
C ARG A 74 8.24 -6.71 -2.05
N LEU A 75 9.51 -7.05 -1.85
CA LEU A 75 10.04 -8.40 -2.02
C LEU A 75 9.98 -9.24 -0.73
N ASN A 76 9.49 -8.68 0.38
CA ASN A 76 9.29 -9.43 1.60
C ASN A 76 8.37 -10.64 1.36
N GLY A 77 8.80 -11.81 1.83
CA GLY A 77 8.07 -13.07 1.65
C GLY A 77 8.20 -13.72 0.26
N VAL A 78 8.76 -13.03 -0.75
CA VAL A 78 9.07 -13.64 -2.07
C VAL A 78 10.57 -13.73 -2.35
N TYR A 79 11.38 -12.94 -1.64
CA TYR A 79 12.83 -13.00 -1.65
C TYR A 79 13.35 -13.07 -0.22
N SER A 80 14.24 -14.04 0.04
CA SER A 80 14.67 -14.38 1.41
C SER A 80 15.93 -13.66 1.87
N HIS A 81 16.65 -12.99 0.96
CA HIS A 81 17.90 -12.30 1.31
C HIS A 81 17.62 -10.81 1.53
N LYS A 82 18.45 -10.20 2.37
CA LYS A 82 18.47 -8.75 2.54
C LYS A 82 18.97 -8.10 1.26
N ILE A 83 18.29 -7.05 0.82
CA ILE A 83 18.71 -6.24 -0.32
C ILE A 83 19.55 -5.09 0.24
N ALA A 84 20.74 -4.93 -0.30
CA ALA A 84 21.72 -3.93 0.10
C ALA A 84 21.86 -2.83 -0.97
N PRO A 85 22.37 -1.63 -0.62
CA PRO A 85 22.54 -0.54 -1.59
C PRO A 85 23.31 -0.92 -2.85
N GLU A 86 24.30 -1.81 -2.73
CA GLU A 86 25.09 -2.36 -3.83
C GLU A 86 24.29 -3.23 -4.81
N ASP A 87 23.14 -3.76 -4.40
CA ASP A 87 22.24 -4.52 -5.26
C ASP A 87 21.45 -3.60 -6.22
N LEU A 88 21.42 -2.28 -5.97
CA LEU A 88 20.79 -1.28 -6.84
C LEU A 88 21.84 -0.44 -7.57
N VAL A 89 22.05 -0.77 -8.83
CA VAL A 89 23.01 -0.10 -9.70
C VAL A 89 22.27 0.85 -10.64
N PRO A 90 22.46 2.18 -10.54
CA PRO A 90 21.93 3.12 -11.52
C PRO A 90 22.57 2.86 -12.89
N GLY A 91 21.74 2.68 -13.92
CA GLY A 91 22.13 2.66 -15.32
C GLY A 91 21.85 4.00 -16.01
N ASN A 92 21.93 4.02 -17.34
CA ASN A 92 21.62 5.21 -18.13
C ASN A 92 20.11 5.41 -18.25
N GLY A 93 19.49 6.01 -17.23
CA GLY A 93 18.03 6.21 -17.17
C GLY A 93 17.24 4.98 -16.71
N GLU A 94 17.92 3.96 -16.17
CA GLU A 94 17.33 2.73 -15.62
C GLU A 94 18.00 2.36 -14.29
N ILE A 95 17.45 1.37 -13.59
CA ILE A 95 17.98 0.84 -12.33
C ILE A 95 18.09 -0.66 -12.46
N LEU A 96 19.28 -1.20 -12.23
CA LEU A 96 19.53 -2.63 -12.21
C LEU A 96 19.42 -3.13 -10.77
N LEU A 97 18.50 -4.07 -10.53
CA LEU A 97 18.36 -4.78 -9.26
C LEU A 97 19.01 -6.16 -9.38
N HIS A 98 20.08 -6.37 -8.63
CA HIS A 98 20.82 -7.62 -8.55
C HIS A 98 20.28 -8.47 -7.40
N LEU A 99 19.78 -9.67 -7.70
CA LEU A 99 19.34 -10.64 -6.70
C LEU A 99 20.16 -11.92 -6.82
N TYR A 100 20.63 -12.43 -5.68
CA TYR A 100 21.46 -13.63 -5.61
C TYR A 100 20.70 -14.83 -5.03
N GLY A 101 21.08 -16.03 -5.47
CA GLY A 101 20.53 -17.29 -5.02
C GLY A 101 19.28 -17.74 -5.78
N LYS A 102 18.41 -18.49 -5.12
CA LYS A 102 17.17 -18.99 -5.73
C LYS A 102 16.14 -17.87 -5.80
N VAL A 103 15.94 -17.31 -6.99
CA VAL A 103 14.97 -16.24 -7.26
C VAL A 103 13.77 -16.83 -8.02
N ASN A 104 12.56 -16.61 -7.50
CA ASN A 104 11.34 -16.86 -8.27
C ASN A 104 11.05 -15.63 -9.15
N VAL A 105 11.50 -15.68 -10.40
CA VAL A 105 11.44 -14.56 -11.35
C VAL A 105 10.02 -14.01 -11.48
N ASP A 106 9.01 -14.85 -11.64
CA ASP A 106 7.63 -14.43 -11.84
C ASP A 106 7.07 -13.71 -10.61
N SER A 107 7.33 -14.26 -9.42
CA SER A 107 6.86 -13.66 -8.16
C SER A 107 7.52 -12.31 -7.90
N VAL A 108 8.84 -12.21 -8.10
CA VAL A 108 9.58 -10.95 -7.96
C VAL A 108 9.10 -9.93 -9.00
N LYS A 109 9.00 -10.33 -10.27
CA LYS A 109 8.50 -9.46 -11.35
C LYS A 109 7.09 -8.97 -11.06
N ALA A 110 6.20 -9.80 -10.53
CA ALA A 110 4.85 -9.41 -10.15
C ALA A 110 4.85 -8.38 -9.01
N ARG A 111 5.71 -8.54 -8.00
CA ARG A 111 5.84 -7.58 -6.88
C ARG A 111 6.48 -6.25 -7.30
N LEU A 112 7.49 -6.29 -8.16
CA LEU A 112 8.14 -5.09 -8.70
C LEU A 112 7.22 -4.34 -9.67
N ASN A 113 6.41 -5.03 -10.47
CA ASN A 113 5.41 -4.37 -11.31
C ASN A 113 4.11 -4.04 -10.58
N LEU A 114 3.99 -4.36 -9.29
CA LEU A 114 2.76 -4.10 -8.55
C LEU A 114 2.50 -2.59 -8.56
N ARG A 115 1.37 -2.21 -9.17
CA ARG A 115 0.79 -0.89 -9.05
C ARG A 115 -0.51 -1.05 -8.29
N THR A 116 -0.63 -0.35 -7.19
CA THR A 116 -1.93 -0.18 -6.58
C THR A 116 -2.58 1.01 -7.26
N ASN A 117 -3.67 0.76 -7.97
CA ASN A 117 -4.48 1.82 -8.55
C ASN A 117 -5.42 2.34 -7.47
N ILE A 118 -4.95 3.38 -6.78
CA ILE A 118 -5.69 4.17 -5.81
C ILE A 118 -6.34 5.33 -6.53
N ARG A 119 -7.63 5.50 -6.28
CA ARG A 119 -8.42 6.62 -6.79
C ARG A 119 -9.31 7.16 -5.70
N PHE A 120 -9.34 8.48 -5.63
CA PHE A 120 -10.29 9.22 -4.81
C PHE A 120 -11.47 9.55 -5.71
N LEU A 121 -12.63 9.04 -5.36
CA LEU A 121 -13.83 9.10 -6.19
C LEU A 121 -14.91 9.89 -5.46
N SER A 122 -15.68 10.66 -6.22
CA SER A 122 -16.89 11.30 -5.72
C SER A 122 -18.02 10.29 -5.64
N GLY A 123 -18.92 10.52 -4.70
CA GLY A 123 -20.15 9.76 -4.64
C GLY A 123 -21.15 10.14 -5.74
N TYR A 124 -22.03 9.21 -6.14
CA TYR A 124 -23.18 9.54 -6.99
C TYR A 124 -24.16 10.46 -6.25
N PRO A 125 -24.54 11.62 -6.83
CA PRO A 125 -25.33 12.63 -6.15
C PRO A 125 -26.82 12.25 -5.99
N ASP A 126 -27.40 11.46 -6.90
CA ASP A 126 -28.81 11.05 -6.83
C ASP A 126 -28.98 9.68 -6.15
N ALA A 127 -28.58 9.60 -4.88
CA ALA A 127 -28.73 8.37 -4.11
C ALA A 127 -30.21 7.95 -3.96
N LEU A 128 -31.12 8.92 -3.82
CA LEU A 128 -32.56 8.67 -3.65
C LEU A 128 -33.20 8.03 -4.88
N GLY A 129 -32.93 8.56 -6.08
CA GLY A 129 -33.40 7.97 -7.33
C GLY A 129 -32.90 6.54 -7.49
N MET A 130 -31.63 6.29 -7.17
CA MET A 130 -31.05 4.95 -7.23
C MET A 130 -31.64 4.00 -6.18
N ILE A 131 -31.94 4.47 -4.96
CA ILE A 131 -32.64 3.69 -3.94
C ILE A 131 -34.05 3.32 -4.43
N ALA A 132 -34.77 4.25 -5.05
CA ALA A 132 -36.09 3.97 -5.61
C ALA A 132 -36.02 2.90 -6.72
N GLU A 133 -35.00 2.95 -7.58
CA GLU A 133 -34.78 1.93 -8.60
C GLU A 133 -34.46 0.56 -7.99
N LEU A 134 -33.58 0.51 -6.98
CA LEU A 134 -33.29 -0.72 -6.24
C LEU A 134 -34.54 -1.32 -5.59
N LYS A 135 -35.38 -0.49 -4.96
CA LYS A 135 -36.67 -0.91 -4.39
C LYS A 135 -37.60 -1.46 -5.48
N ALA A 136 -37.70 -0.80 -6.63
CA ALA A 136 -38.52 -1.27 -7.76
C ALA A 136 -38.06 -2.64 -8.32
N LYS A 137 -36.77 -3.00 -8.13
CA LYS A 137 -36.22 -4.33 -8.46
C LYS A 137 -36.35 -5.34 -7.32
N GLY A 138 -37.03 -5.00 -6.23
CA GLY A 138 -37.27 -5.88 -5.09
C GLY A 138 -36.09 -6.00 -4.12
N ALA A 139 -35.11 -5.10 -4.18
CA ALA A 139 -33.89 -5.22 -3.38
C ALA A 139 -34.13 -5.10 -1.87
N GLU A 140 -35.27 -4.58 -1.44
CA GLU A 140 -35.71 -4.45 -0.04
C GLU A 140 -35.73 -5.76 0.76
N LYS A 141 -35.79 -6.92 0.07
CA LYS A 141 -35.68 -8.22 0.72
C LYS A 141 -34.26 -8.53 1.23
N TRP A 142 -33.24 -7.86 0.67
CA TRP A 142 -31.82 -8.15 0.93
C TRP A 142 -31.02 -6.92 1.36
N LEU A 143 -31.50 -5.71 1.05
CA LEU A 143 -30.92 -4.44 1.44
C LEU A 143 -31.78 -3.75 2.50
N THR A 144 -31.12 -3.29 3.55
CA THR A 144 -31.65 -2.30 4.48
C THR A 144 -31.24 -0.91 3.99
N PHE A 145 -32.22 -0.15 3.51
CA PHE A 145 -31.99 1.21 3.01
C PHE A 145 -31.80 2.20 4.17
N PRO A 146 -30.95 3.24 4.00
CA PRO A 146 -30.90 4.34 4.95
C PRO A 146 -32.26 5.05 5.07
N PRO A 147 -32.55 5.69 6.21
CA PRO A 147 -33.64 6.66 6.34
C PRO A 147 -33.44 7.81 5.35
N GLU A 148 -34.53 8.38 4.83
CA GLU A 148 -34.48 9.47 3.86
C GLU A 148 -33.69 10.69 4.40
N GLU A 149 -33.74 10.95 5.71
CA GLU A 149 -32.98 12.04 6.32
C GLU A 149 -31.45 11.85 6.24
N ILE A 150 -31.00 10.63 5.97
CA ILE A 150 -29.58 10.21 5.94
C ILE A 150 -29.14 9.91 4.49
N THR A 151 -30.03 10.02 3.50
CA THR A 151 -29.76 9.68 2.08
C THR A 151 -28.95 10.72 1.29
N HIS A 152 -28.46 11.78 1.93
CA HIS A 152 -27.53 12.73 1.31
C HIS A 152 -26.15 12.10 1.07
N PHE A 153 -25.96 10.89 1.58
CA PHE A 153 -24.77 10.09 1.39
C PHE A 153 -25.04 9.10 0.27
N THR A 154 -24.14 8.99 -0.70
CA THR A 154 -24.08 7.97 -1.75
C THR A 154 -24.10 6.50 -1.24
N TYR A 155 -24.19 6.31 0.08
CA TYR A 155 -24.57 5.07 0.71
C TYR A 155 -26.00 4.66 0.30
N LEU A 156 -26.12 3.54 -0.39
CA LEU A 156 -27.39 3.07 -0.94
C LEU A 156 -28.09 2.04 -0.05
N GLY A 157 -27.41 1.51 0.96
CA GLY A 157 -27.98 0.52 1.88
C GLY A 157 -26.97 -0.50 2.35
N SER A 158 -27.37 -1.29 3.34
CA SER A 158 -26.55 -2.34 3.94
C SER A 158 -27.19 -3.71 3.78
N MET A 159 -26.36 -4.74 3.75
CA MET A 159 -26.78 -6.14 3.57
C MET A 159 -25.91 -7.05 4.42
N LYS A 160 -26.39 -8.26 4.72
CA LYS A 160 -25.53 -9.30 5.29
C LYS A 160 -24.67 -9.92 4.19
N ASN A 161 -23.52 -10.47 4.56
CA ASN A 161 -22.61 -11.13 3.63
C ASN A 161 -23.29 -12.23 2.81
N LYS A 162 -24.13 -13.05 3.45
CA LYS A 162 -24.91 -14.11 2.80
C LYS A 162 -25.85 -13.60 1.70
N ASP A 163 -26.24 -12.33 1.76
CA ASP A 163 -27.20 -11.70 0.85
C ASP A 163 -26.49 -10.97 -0.32
N THR A 164 -25.16 -10.81 -0.26
CA THR A 164 -24.38 -10.09 -1.28
C THR A 164 -24.54 -10.66 -2.70
N LEU A 165 -24.72 -11.98 -2.84
CA LEU A 165 -24.92 -12.62 -4.13
C LEU A 165 -26.25 -12.21 -4.76
N GLU A 166 -27.32 -12.14 -3.97
CA GLU A 166 -28.65 -11.74 -4.47
C GLU A 166 -28.66 -10.26 -4.83
N VAL A 167 -28.04 -9.41 -4.00
CA VAL A 167 -27.88 -7.98 -4.31
C VAL A 167 -27.08 -7.79 -5.62
N ARG A 168 -26.01 -8.57 -5.84
CA ARG A 168 -25.24 -8.54 -7.10
C ARG A 168 -26.08 -8.86 -8.33
N LYS A 169 -27.00 -9.83 -8.24
CA LYS A 169 -27.91 -10.16 -9.35
C LYS A 169 -28.86 -9.00 -9.67
N ILE A 170 -29.31 -8.26 -8.65
CA ILE A 170 -30.21 -7.12 -8.82
C ILE A 170 -29.49 -5.96 -9.46
N ILE A 171 -28.33 -5.55 -8.94
CA ILE A 171 -27.58 -4.40 -9.47
C ILE A 171 -27.08 -4.64 -10.91
N GLN A 172 -26.93 -5.89 -11.33
CA GLN A 172 -26.62 -6.25 -12.73
C GLN A 172 -27.79 -6.02 -13.69
N GLN A 173 -29.02 -5.91 -13.19
CA GLN A 173 -30.21 -5.62 -14.00
C GLN A 173 -30.46 -4.11 -14.16
N ILE A 174 -29.69 -3.28 -13.44
CA ILE A 174 -29.77 -1.82 -13.48
C ILE A 174 -28.74 -1.32 -14.50
N SER A 175 -29.22 -0.60 -15.51
CA SER A 175 -28.34 -0.01 -16.52
C SER A 175 -27.75 1.29 -15.99
N LEU A 176 -26.44 1.29 -15.75
CA LEU A 176 -25.73 2.48 -15.30
C LEU A 176 -25.10 3.26 -16.47
N PRO A 177 -24.97 4.60 -16.34
CA PRO A 177 -24.00 5.38 -17.09
C PRO A 177 -22.60 4.75 -17.00
N LYS A 178 -21.81 4.86 -18.08
CA LYS A 178 -20.48 4.23 -18.18
C LYS A 178 -19.49 4.64 -17.09
N ASN A 179 -19.66 5.84 -16.54
CA ASN A 179 -18.80 6.37 -15.50
C ASN A 179 -19.15 5.86 -14.10
N LEU A 180 -20.33 5.29 -13.88
CA LEU A 180 -20.76 4.85 -12.56
C LEU A 180 -20.44 3.39 -12.30
N HIS A 181 -19.93 3.10 -11.11
CA HIS A 181 -19.52 1.76 -10.72
C HIS A 181 -20.07 1.41 -9.33
N TRP A 182 -20.58 0.19 -9.20
CA TRP A 182 -20.99 -0.38 -7.93
C TRP A 182 -19.78 -0.78 -7.08
N TYR A 183 -19.84 -0.45 -5.79
CA TYR A 183 -18.88 -0.88 -4.80
C TYR A 183 -19.58 -1.45 -3.58
N MET A 184 -19.03 -2.54 -3.05
CA MET A 184 -19.42 -3.11 -1.78
C MET A 184 -18.25 -2.97 -0.83
N MET A 185 -18.48 -2.38 0.34
CA MET A 185 -17.48 -2.30 1.40
C MET A 185 -17.91 -3.21 2.54
N LYS A 186 -17.02 -4.12 2.93
CA LYS A 186 -17.19 -4.90 4.14
C LYS A 186 -17.04 -3.97 5.34
N ARG A 187 -17.99 -4.04 6.27
CA ARG A 187 -17.94 -3.37 7.56
C ARG A 187 -17.67 -4.40 8.66
N TRP A 188 -17.84 -3.97 9.90
CA TRP A 188 -17.80 -4.81 11.09
C TRP A 188 -18.68 -6.06 10.92
N ASP A 189 -18.23 -7.18 11.49
CA ASP A 189 -18.92 -8.47 11.48
C ASP A 189 -19.25 -9.01 10.07
N ASP A 190 -20.53 -9.24 9.80
CA ASP A 190 -21.08 -9.83 8.57
C ASP A 190 -21.83 -8.80 7.72
N LEU A 191 -21.59 -7.50 7.95
CA LEU A 191 -22.29 -6.41 7.27
C LEU A 191 -21.50 -5.89 6.07
N TYR A 192 -22.20 -5.61 4.98
CA TYR A 192 -21.69 -4.92 3.80
C TYR A 192 -22.53 -3.69 3.52
N GLU A 193 -21.89 -2.64 3.01
CA GLU A 193 -22.54 -1.42 2.54
C GLU A 193 -22.39 -1.30 1.02
N LEU A 194 -23.47 -0.88 0.35
CA LEU A 194 -23.52 -0.65 -1.09
C LEU A 194 -23.32 0.82 -1.41
N TYR A 195 -22.47 1.08 -2.39
CA TYR A 195 -22.14 2.42 -2.89
C TYR A 195 -22.16 2.45 -4.41
N LEU A 196 -22.42 3.63 -4.96
CA LEU A 196 -22.32 3.91 -6.38
C LEU A 196 -21.40 5.12 -6.58
N LEU A 197 -20.24 4.92 -7.19
CA LEU A 197 -19.21 5.96 -7.29
C LEU A 197 -18.98 6.38 -8.74
N ASP A 198 -18.65 7.66 -8.95
CA ASP A 198 -18.18 8.15 -10.24
C ASP A 198 -16.70 7.78 -10.42
N ASN A 199 -16.44 7.03 -11.48
CA ASN A 199 -15.18 6.39 -11.77
C ASN A 199 -14.42 7.06 -12.92
N GLU A 200 -15.05 7.98 -13.65
CA GLU A 200 -14.49 8.62 -14.85
C GLU A 200 -13.50 9.73 -14.47
N LYS A 201 -13.81 10.51 -13.43
CA LYS A 201 -13.01 11.67 -13.01
C LYS A 201 -12.53 11.51 -11.58
N PRO A 202 -11.44 10.75 -11.33
CA PRO A 202 -10.86 10.68 -10.00
C PRO A 202 -10.38 12.06 -9.56
N ILE A 203 -10.68 12.41 -8.31
CA ILE A 203 -10.28 13.66 -7.64
C ILE A 203 -8.75 13.76 -7.62
N ILE A 204 -8.13 12.69 -7.12
CA ILE A 204 -6.71 12.39 -7.20
C ILE A 204 -6.55 10.87 -7.41
N ASN A 205 -5.39 10.45 -7.89
CA ASN A 205 -5.05 9.06 -8.13
C ASN A 205 -3.66 8.72 -7.53
N SER A 206 -3.11 7.58 -7.93
CA SER A 206 -1.86 7.06 -7.36
C SER A 206 -0.64 7.89 -7.72
N GLU A 207 -0.65 8.60 -8.85
CA GLU A 207 0.44 9.48 -9.30
C GLU A 207 0.61 10.70 -8.39
N GLU A 208 -0.44 11.07 -7.67
CA GLU A 208 -0.42 12.16 -6.71
C GLU A 208 0.03 11.74 -5.30
N ILE A 209 0.24 10.45 -5.05
CA ILE A 209 0.66 9.91 -3.73
C ILE A 209 2.17 9.66 -3.74
N VAL A 210 2.89 10.37 -2.88
CA VAL A 210 4.36 10.27 -2.72
C VAL A 210 4.74 9.20 -1.72
N ASN A 211 3.94 9.02 -0.66
CA ASN A 211 4.25 8.06 0.38
C ASN A 211 2.98 7.59 1.10
N ALA A 212 3.00 6.38 1.65
CA ALA A 212 2.06 6.00 2.69
C ALA A 212 2.73 5.16 3.77
N VAL A 213 2.47 5.53 5.03
CA VAL A 213 3.07 4.88 6.18
C VAL A 213 2.01 4.56 7.22
N LEU A 214 2.17 3.42 7.88
CA LEU A 214 1.41 3.11 9.08
C LEU A 214 1.80 4.09 10.19
N LYS A 215 0.82 4.76 10.77
CA LYS A 215 0.96 5.55 11.99
C LYS A 215 -0.07 5.09 13.02
N TYR A 216 0.10 5.57 14.24
CA TYR A 216 -0.92 5.47 15.27
C TYR A 216 -1.50 6.86 15.50
N ASP A 217 -2.83 6.97 15.44
CA ASP A 217 -3.53 8.19 15.80
C ASP A 217 -3.25 8.52 17.28
N PRO A 218 -2.74 9.72 17.61
CA PRO A 218 -2.29 10.03 18.97
C PRO A 218 -3.44 10.15 19.98
N THR A 219 -4.67 10.36 19.51
CA THR A 219 -5.86 10.54 20.36
C THR A 219 -6.49 9.20 20.71
N THR A 220 -6.57 8.30 19.74
CA THR A 220 -7.29 7.03 19.85
C THR A 220 -6.34 5.82 20.00
N ASN A 221 -5.05 6.02 19.76
CA ASN A 221 -4.03 4.96 19.67
C ASN A 221 -4.41 3.84 18.69
N ARG A 222 -5.19 4.18 17.65
CA ARG A 222 -5.60 3.24 16.60
C ARG A 222 -4.66 3.32 15.39
N PRO A 223 -4.40 2.20 14.70
CA PRO A 223 -3.61 2.20 13.48
C PRO A 223 -4.34 2.97 12.37
N VAL A 224 -3.58 3.79 11.64
CA VAL A 224 -4.06 4.62 10.52
C VAL A 224 -3.02 4.62 9.41
N ALA A 225 -3.47 4.74 8.15
CA ALA A 225 -2.57 4.98 7.04
C ALA A 225 -2.40 6.49 6.83
N SER A 226 -1.18 6.98 6.95
CA SER A 226 -0.83 8.36 6.65
C SER A 226 -0.36 8.46 5.21
N LEU A 227 -1.16 9.08 4.34
CA LEU A 227 -0.79 9.39 2.97
C LEU A 227 -0.11 10.76 2.90
N ILE A 228 0.93 10.87 2.08
CA ILE A 228 1.61 12.12 1.72
C ILE A 228 1.43 12.32 0.22
N LEU A 229 0.92 13.48 -0.17
CA LEU A 229 0.66 13.85 -1.55
C LEU A 229 1.78 14.74 -2.11
N ASN A 230 1.97 14.72 -3.42
CA ASN A 230 2.76 15.76 -4.09
C ASN A 230 1.97 17.07 -4.21
N GLU A 231 2.62 18.12 -4.72
CA GLU A 231 2.00 19.44 -4.84
C GLU A 231 0.73 19.44 -5.70
N SER A 232 0.74 18.71 -6.82
CA SER A 232 -0.43 18.55 -7.70
C SER A 232 -1.60 17.92 -6.93
N GLY A 233 -1.36 16.82 -6.22
CA GLY A 233 -2.34 16.14 -5.39
C GLY A 233 -2.91 17.01 -4.28
N ARG A 234 -2.02 17.73 -3.58
CA ARG A 234 -2.40 18.66 -2.52
C ARG A 234 -3.35 19.73 -3.03
N VAL A 235 -3.03 20.38 -4.16
CA VAL A 235 -3.86 21.45 -4.75
C VAL A 235 -5.21 20.91 -5.20
N LYS A 236 -5.23 19.77 -5.92
CA LYS A 236 -6.47 19.13 -6.39
C LYS A 236 -7.39 18.74 -5.23
N LEU A 237 -6.84 18.06 -4.22
CA LEU A 237 -7.61 17.61 -3.07
C LEU A 237 -8.13 18.77 -2.22
N ALA A 238 -7.32 19.80 -2.00
CA ALA A 238 -7.73 21.00 -1.27
C ALA A 238 -8.89 21.71 -1.98
N ALA A 239 -8.76 21.95 -3.30
CA ALA A 239 -9.81 22.57 -4.09
C ALA A 239 -11.11 21.76 -4.07
N TYR A 240 -11.00 20.43 -4.23
CA TYR A 240 -12.15 19.55 -4.21
C TYR A 240 -12.85 19.55 -2.84
N THR A 241 -12.11 19.31 -1.76
CA THR A 241 -12.68 19.21 -0.40
C THR A 241 -13.27 20.54 0.09
N LYS A 242 -12.71 21.67 -0.34
CA LYS A 242 -13.30 22.99 -0.09
C LYS A 242 -14.66 23.17 -0.77
N ALA A 243 -14.80 22.71 -2.02
CA ALA A 243 -16.00 22.89 -2.81
C ALA A 243 -17.13 21.90 -2.48
N HIS A 244 -16.80 20.72 -1.95
CA HIS A 244 -17.75 19.60 -1.75
C HIS A 244 -17.90 19.25 -0.26
N THR A 245 -17.90 20.24 0.63
CA THR A 245 -18.15 20.01 2.06
C THR A 245 -19.57 19.50 2.27
N GLY A 246 -19.72 18.43 3.06
CA GLY A 246 -20.98 17.72 3.27
C GLY A 246 -21.21 16.57 2.28
N GLU A 247 -20.43 16.49 1.20
CA GLU A 247 -20.51 15.40 0.24
C GLU A 247 -19.63 14.21 0.63
N MET A 248 -19.92 13.06 0.04
CA MET A 248 -19.15 11.84 0.25
C MET A 248 -17.97 11.75 -0.72
N MET A 249 -16.81 11.41 -0.18
CA MET A 249 -15.62 11.01 -0.92
C MET A 249 -15.27 9.56 -0.56
N ALA A 250 -14.87 8.80 -1.56
CA ALA A 250 -14.45 7.42 -1.43
C ALA A 250 -13.00 7.22 -1.87
N ILE A 251 -12.33 6.26 -1.25
CA ILE A 251 -10.98 5.82 -1.62
C ILE A 251 -11.09 4.38 -2.09
N VAL A 252 -10.75 4.15 -3.36
CA VAL A 252 -10.77 2.83 -3.98
C VAL A 252 -9.34 2.41 -4.32
N ALA A 253 -8.92 1.23 -3.89
CA ALA A 253 -7.62 0.64 -4.25
C ALA A 253 -7.85 -0.69 -4.98
N ASN A 254 -7.35 -0.84 -6.21
CA ASN A 254 -7.46 -2.08 -7.00
C ASN A 254 -8.90 -2.63 -7.11
N LYS A 255 -9.88 -1.73 -7.26
CA LYS A 255 -11.34 -2.01 -7.31
C LYS A 255 -11.98 -2.37 -5.96
N GLU A 256 -11.22 -2.37 -4.88
CA GLU A 256 -11.74 -2.51 -3.52
C GLU A 256 -12.01 -1.14 -2.92
N LEU A 257 -13.20 -0.95 -2.35
CA LEU A 257 -13.54 0.27 -1.62
C LEU A 257 -12.95 0.21 -0.22
N ILE A 258 -11.97 1.07 0.05
CA ILE A 258 -11.19 1.10 1.30
C ILE A 258 -11.83 1.98 2.36
N LEU A 259 -12.35 3.13 1.92
CA LEU A 259 -12.97 4.13 2.76
C LEU A 259 -14.07 4.84 1.97
N ALA A 260 -15.19 5.13 2.62
CA ALA A 260 -16.16 6.12 2.18
C ALA A 260 -16.49 7.02 3.38
N ALA A 261 -16.31 8.33 3.22
CA ALA A 261 -16.42 9.30 4.31
C ALA A 261 -16.96 10.63 3.81
N ILE A 262 -17.54 11.40 4.74
CA ILE A 262 -18.04 12.75 4.46
C ILE A 262 -16.92 13.76 4.60
N ILE A 263 -16.88 14.70 3.65
CA ILE A 263 -15.96 15.82 3.69
C ILE A 263 -16.48 16.84 4.70
N TYR A 264 -15.73 17.06 5.77
CA TYR A 264 -16.07 18.06 6.79
C TYR A 264 -15.42 19.43 6.57
N GLY A 265 -14.44 19.52 5.67
CA GLY A 265 -13.74 20.75 5.35
C GLY A 265 -12.55 20.54 4.43
N GLU A 266 -11.87 21.64 4.12
CA GLU A 266 -10.71 21.68 3.23
C GLU A 266 -9.51 20.90 3.79
N ILE A 267 -8.90 20.04 2.96
CA ILE A 267 -7.65 19.32 3.25
C ILE A 267 -6.50 19.98 2.48
N SER A 268 -5.89 21.02 3.07
CA SER A 268 -4.88 21.86 2.38
C SER A 268 -3.42 21.43 2.57
N GLN A 269 -3.16 20.55 3.55
CA GLN A 269 -1.80 20.24 4.02
C GLN A 269 -1.10 19.15 3.20
N GLY A 270 -1.78 18.51 2.24
CA GLY A 270 -1.21 17.44 1.42
C GLY A 270 -0.90 16.15 2.18
N ASN A 271 -1.30 16.09 3.46
CA ASN A 271 -1.21 14.91 4.30
C ASN A 271 -2.61 14.49 4.71
N MET A 272 -2.89 13.19 4.70
CA MET A 272 -4.19 12.65 5.03
C MET A 272 -4.07 11.36 5.82
N MET A 273 -4.97 11.16 6.78
CA MET A 273 -5.05 9.94 7.58
C MET A 273 -6.28 9.15 7.13
N ILE A 274 -6.06 7.89 6.79
CA ILE A 274 -7.12 6.92 6.51
C ILE A 274 -7.30 6.07 7.76
N ALA A 275 -8.48 6.15 8.35
CA ALA A 275 -8.92 5.31 9.44
C ALA A 275 -10.18 4.55 9.01
N ASN A 276 -10.12 3.22 9.01
CA ASN A 276 -11.25 2.36 8.63
C ASN A 276 -11.52 1.24 9.66
N GLY A 277 -10.93 1.33 10.86
CA GLY A 277 -11.07 0.32 11.90
C GLY A 277 -10.25 -0.96 11.66
N ALA A 278 -9.43 -1.00 10.62
CA ALA A 278 -8.55 -2.14 10.35
C ALA A 278 -7.51 -2.35 11.46
N THR A 279 -7.03 -3.58 11.59
CA THR A 279 -5.93 -3.95 12.47
C THR A 279 -4.60 -3.34 11.99
N ALA A 280 -3.58 -3.33 12.86
CA ALA A 280 -2.26 -2.84 12.47
C ALA A 280 -1.66 -3.62 11.30
N ASN A 281 -1.92 -4.94 11.21
CA ASN A 281 -1.44 -5.78 10.11
C ASN A 281 -2.16 -5.45 8.80
N GLU A 282 -3.50 -5.34 8.81
CA GLU A 282 -4.28 -4.97 7.63
C GLU A 282 -3.94 -3.56 7.15
N MET A 283 -3.74 -2.62 8.10
CA MET A 283 -3.32 -1.27 7.78
C MET A 283 -1.90 -1.26 7.23
N LYS A 284 -0.99 -2.08 7.78
CA LYS A 284 0.35 -2.26 7.23
C LYS A 284 0.28 -2.80 5.80
N GLU A 285 -0.51 -3.83 5.55
CA GLU A 285 -0.70 -4.38 4.20
C GLU A 285 -1.27 -3.33 3.24
N LEU A 286 -2.22 -2.52 3.69
CA LEU A 286 -2.75 -1.41 2.92
C LEU A 286 -1.65 -0.39 2.62
N THR A 287 -0.87 0.03 3.61
CA THR A 287 0.25 0.95 3.39
C THR A 287 1.38 0.31 2.62
N ASP A 288 1.56 -1.01 2.61
CA ASP A 288 2.54 -1.67 1.75
C ASP A 288 2.03 -1.70 0.29
N LYS A 289 0.72 -1.89 0.09
CA LYS A 289 0.06 -1.82 -1.22
C LYS A 289 0.09 -0.39 -1.76
N ILE A 290 -0.28 0.59 -0.94
CA ILE A 290 -0.36 2.01 -1.31
C ILE A 290 1.03 2.66 -1.34
N GLY A 291 1.78 2.44 -0.26
CA GLY A 291 2.90 3.21 0.26
C GLY A 291 4.27 2.68 -0.06
N TYR A 292 4.37 1.77 -1.01
CA TYR A 292 5.56 1.68 -1.81
C TYR A 292 5.27 2.22 -3.20
N PRO A 293 4.80 3.48 -3.39
CA PRO A 293 5.05 4.11 -4.66
C PRO A 293 6.56 4.06 -4.77
N PHE A 294 7.05 3.43 -5.83
CA PHE A 294 8.41 3.74 -6.15
C PHE A 294 8.50 5.27 -6.21
N PRO A 295 9.56 5.87 -5.67
CA PRO A 295 9.79 7.31 -5.78
C PRO A 295 9.59 7.82 -7.21
N VAL A 296 9.74 6.93 -8.20
CA VAL A 296 9.13 7.03 -9.53
C VAL A 296 8.49 5.72 -9.92
N ALA A 297 7.29 5.73 -10.48
CA ALA A 297 6.65 4.56 -11.06
C ALA A 297 7.63 3.72 -11.91
N LEU A 298 7.89 2.48 -11.50
CA LEU A 298 8.83 1.60 -12.22
C LEU A 298 8.10 0.55 -13.04
N LYS A 299 8.78 0.11 -14.10
CA LYS A 299 8.41 -1.05 -14.89
C LYS A 299 9.61 -1.97 -15.04
N VAL A 300 9.42 -3.26 -14.78
CA VAL A 300 10.42 -4.27 -15.13
C VAL A 300 10.42 -4.44 -16.65
N THR A 301 11.48 -3.99 -17.32
CA THR A 301 11.62 -4.06 -18.78
C THR A 301 12.37 -5.31 -19.23
N ASN A 302 13.30 -5.80 -18.41
CA ASN A 302 14.11 -6.98 -18.71
C ASN A 302 14.43 -7.79 -17.44
N VAL A 303 14.66 -9.09 -17.61
CA VAL A 303 15.18 -9.98 -16.56
C VAL A 303 16.23 -10.89 -17.18
N LYS A 304 17.44 -10.87 -16.61
CA LYS A 304 18.55 -11.75 -17.01
C LYS A 304 18.91 -12.70 -15.88
N VAL A 305 19.03 -13.99 -16.17
CA VAL A 305 19.48 -15.02 -15.22
C VAL A 305 20.86 -15.49 -15.67
N GLU A 306 21.84 -15.37 -14.79
CA GLU A 306 23.28 -15.66 -15.00
C GLU A 306 23.77 -16.80 -14.09
#